data_AF-A0A6V3ZD37-F1
#
_entry.id   AF-A0A6V3ZD37-F1
#
_cell.length_a   1.000
_cell.length_b   1.000
_cell.length_c   1.000
_cell.angle_alpha   90.00
_cell.angle_beta   90.00
_cell.angle_gamma   90.00
#
_symmetry.space_group_name_H-M   'P 1'
#
loop_
_entity.id
_entity.type
_entity.pdbx_description
1 polymer ?
#
loop_
_entity_poly.entity_id
_entity_poly.type
_entity_poly.pdbx_seq_one_letter_code
_entity_poly.pdbx_strand_id
1 'polypeptide(L)'
;MACILCLFPDTPPNSNEARKGSSMAQQSDLILARVNNANTFQVDLKDAPCVDPLACVANCVCSAYGCTACYWRKRVLEQYGNGIQDFVCFQGYMPKVCCVPTEGCFPGSPIGICLEGFCCTVFSLSITRIMVMDRKNIKPNGTDYQIIHFANCLGCLACVCMLASIVNPDLEEVAQCIDNLFTLVMLSVAGCMGVQIYHELKLDAKVAPTGAAPHAQQMER
;
A
#
# COMPACT_ATOMS: atom_id res chain seq x y z
N MET A 1 10.14 4.60 16.80
CA MET A 1 10.21 4.39 15.34
C MET A 1 11.03 5.45 14.60
N ALA A 2 11.13 6.70 15.09
CA ALA A 2 11.85 7.79 14.39
C ALA A 2 13.36 7.55 14.15
N CYS A 3 14.07 6.87 15.06
CA CYS A 3 15.55 6.79 14.99
C CYS A 3 16.08 5.88 13.85
N ILE A 4 15.34 4.84 13.46
CA ILE A 4 15.78 3.89 12.41
C ILE A 4 15.45 4.43 11.02
N LEU A 5 14.36 5.18 10.87
CA LEU A 5 13.95 5.75 9.59
C LEU A 5 14.89 6.86 9.11
N CYS A 6 15.61 7.54 10.01
CA CYS A 6 16.65 8.52 9.67
C CYS A 6 17.83 7.93 8.87
N LEU A 7 18.00 6.60 8.85
CA LEU A 7 19.01 5.93 8.04
C LEU A 7 18.61 5.84 6.55
N PHE A 8 17.34 6.09 6.25
CA PHE A 8 16.80 6.02 4.90
C PHE A 8 16.48 7.41 4.36
N PRO A 9 16.76 7.66 3.07
CA PRO A 9 16.47 8.95 2.46
C PRO A 9 14.96 9.20 2.44
N ASP A 10 14.59 10.43 2.76
CA ASP A 10 13.25 10.99 2.74
C ASP A 10 12.86 11.56 1.36
N THR A 11 13.80 11.53 0.41
CA THR A 11 13.60 11.95 -0.96
C THR A 11 13.03 10.83 -1.82
N PRO A 12 12.23 11.14 -2.86
CA PRO A 12 11.77 10.16 -3.81
C PRO A 12 12.94 9.43 -4.50
N PRO A 13 12.76 8.17 -4.91
CA PRO A 13 13.77 7.45 -5.69
C PRO A 13 14.04 8.17 -7.01
N ASN A 14 15.31 8.31 -7.41
CA ASN A 14 15.66 8.96 -8.68
C ASN A 14 15.16 8.11 -9.87
N SER A 15 14.54 8.75 -10.88
CA SER A 15 13.96 8.11 -12.07
C SER A 15 14.91 7.19 -12.85
N ASN A 16 16.22 7.28 -12.61
CA ASN A 16 17.26 6.63 -13.39
C ASN A 16 17.70 5.26 -12.83
N GLU A 17 17.22 4.83 -11.65
CA GLU A 17 17.54 3.51 -11.09
C GLU A 17 16.40 2.47 -11.23
N ALA A 18 15.27 2.87 -11.84
CA ALA A 18 14.17 1.97 -12.15
C ALA A 18 14.62 0.97 -13.25
N ARG A 19 15.06 -0.23 -12.83
CA ARG A 19 15.23 -1.39 -13.71
C ARG A 19 13.90 -1.62 -14.44
N LYS A 20 13.82 -1.17 -15.70
CA LYS A 20 12.65 -1.35 -16.59
C LYS A 20 12.19 -2.81 -16.54
N GLY A 21 11.03 -3.06 -15.93
CA GLY A 21 10.35 -4.34 -15.99
C GLY A 21 10.16 -5.10 -14.67
N SER A 22 10.64 -4.61 -13.51
CA SER A 22 10.27 -5.20 -12.22
C SER A 22 8.99 -4.57 -11.66
N SER A 23 8.16 -5.37 -10.99
CA SER A 23 6.92 -4.91 -10.33
C SER A 23 7.17 -3.77 -9.32
N MET A 24 8.36 -3.75 -8.71
CA MET A 24 8.79 -2.70 -7.77
C MET A 24 9.16 -1.38 -8.45
N ALA A 25 9.79 -1.42 -9.63
CA ALA A 25 10.13 -0.23 -10.41
C ALA A 25 8.86 0.50 -10.90
N GLN A 26 7.81 -0.25 -11.21
CA GLN A 26 6.52 0.32 -11.62
C GLN A 26 5.83 1.03 -10.44
N GLN A 27 5.97 0.50 -9.23
CA GLN A 27 5.43 1.15 -8.03
C GLN A 27 6.18 2.45 -7.70
N SER A 28 7.50 2.52 -7.92
CA SER A 28 8.24 3.78 -7.78
C SER A 28 7.85 4.82 -8.82
N ASP A 29 7.60 4.42 -10.07
CA ASP A 29 7.15 5.35 -11.14
C ASP A 29 5.79 5.96 -10.82
N LEU A 30 4.88 5.16 -10.25
CA LEU A 30 3.62 5.66 -9.73
C LEU A 30 3.86 6.71 -8.64
N ILE A 31 4.67 6.39 -7.62
CA ILE A 31 4.93 7.33 -6.53
C ILE A 31 5.59 8.63 -7.06
N LEU A 32 6.47 8.53 -8.05
CA LEU A 32 7.12 9.66 -8.74
C LEU A 32 6.12 10.57 -9.48
N ALA A 33 5.13 9.99 -10.15
CA ALA A 33 4.10 10.75 -10.86
C ALA A 33 3.28 11.68 -9.92
N ARG A 34 3.31 11.43 -8.60
CA ARG A 34 2.52 12.12 -7.58
C ARG A 34 3.34 13.10 -6.74
N VAL A 35 4.64 13.26 -7.00
CA VAL A 35 5.54 14.14 -6.24
C VAL A 35 5.07 15.61 -6.28
N ASN A 36 4.49 16.03 -7.41
CA ASN A 36 4.05 17.41 -7.64
C ASN A 36 2.57 17.67 -7.31
N ASN A 37 1.89 16.73 -6.66
CA ASN A 37 0.49 16.86 -6.29
C ASN A 37 0.27 17.96 -5.24
N ALA A 38 -0.89 18.63 -5.28
CA ALA A 38 -1.15 19.81 -4.47
C ALA A 38 -1.49 19.50 -2.99
N ASN A 39 -2.13 18.37 -2.73
CA ASN A 39 -2.66 18.01 -1.41
C ASN A 39 -1.73 17.05 -0.67
N THR A 40 -1.86 16.97 0.65
CA THR A 40 -1.21 15.96 1.51
C THR A 40 -2.27 15.12 2.21
N PHE A 41 -1.90 13.94 2.70
CA PHE A 41 -2.75 13.20 3.61
C PHE A 41 -3.03 14.02 4.86
N GLN A 42 -4.23 13.84 5.41
CA GLN A 42 -4.67 14.49 6.64
C GLN A 42 -4.01 13.89 7.88
N VAL A 43 -3.70 12.60 7.80
CA VAL A 43 -2.94 11.87 8.81
C VAL A 43 -1.69 11.31 8.14
N ASP A 44 -0.53 11.77 8.61
CA ASP A 44 0.75 11.22 8.19
C ASP A 44 0.90 9.77 8.65
N LEU A 45 1.61 8.95 7.86
CA LEU A 45 1.71 7.51 8.13
C LEU A 45 2.41 7.22 9.47
N LYS A 46 3.37 8.08 9.86
CA LYS A 46 4.05 8.03 11.16
C LYS A 46 3.14 8.40 12.35
N ASP A 47 2.13 9.24 12.12
CA ASP A 47 1.28 9.78 13.16
C ASP A 47 -0.01 8.97 13.30
N ALA A 48 -0.33 8.10 12.33
CA ALA A 48 -1.48 7.20 12.35
C ALA A 48 -1.63 6.38 13.66
N PRO A 49 -0.56 5.79 14.23
CA PRO A 49 -0.67 5.08 15.52
C PRO A 49 -1.00 6.00 16.70
N CYS A 50 -0.64 7.29 16.62
CA CYS A 50 -0.88 8.27 17.67
C CYS A 50 -2.26 8.92 17.57
N VAL A 51 -2.76 9.12 16.34
CA VAL A 51 -4.06 9.74 16.07
C VAL A 51 -5.21 8.78 16.38
N ASP A 52 -5.10 7.52 15.95
CA ASP A 52 -6.12 6.50 16.23
C ASP A 52 -5.44 5.13 16.49
N PRO A 53 -4.92 4.91 17.71
CA PRO A 53 -4.20 3.68 18.05
C PRO A 53 -5.08 2.44 17.94
N LEU A 54 -6.37 2.56 18.30
CA LEU A 54 -7.31 1.45 18.25
C LEU A 54 -7.61 1.05 16.81
N ALA A 55 -7.86 2.03 15.93
CA ALA A 55 -8.02 1.74 14.51
C ALA A 55 -6.73 1.19 13.89
N CYS A 56 -5.56 1.69 14.29
CA CYS A 56 -4.28 1.17 13.80
C CYS A 56 -4.08 -0.30 14.16
N VAL A 57 -4.32 -0.68 15.42
CA VAL A 57 -4.22 -2.07 15.89
C VAL A 57 -5.28 -2.96 15.25
N ALA A 58 -6.53 -2.49 15.17
CA ALA A 58 -7.61 -3.23 14.52
C ALA A 58 -7.29 -3.49 13.04
N ASN A 59 -6.84 -2.48 12.31
CA ASN A 59 -6.43 -2.63 10.91
C ASN A 59 -5.22 -3.56 10.79
N CYS A 60 -4.24 -3.50 11.69
CA CYS A 60 -3.07 -4.39 11.70
C CYS A 60 -3.47 -5.85 11.86
N VAL A 61 -4.27 -6.18 12.89
CA VAL A 61 -4.74 -7.55 13.15
C VAL A 61 -5.65 -8.05 12.04
N CYS A 62 -6.59 -7.24 11.58
CA CYS A 62 -7.49 -7.62 10.49
C CYS A 62 -6.77 -7.68 9.12
N SER A 63 -5.61 -7.03 8.96
CA SER A 63 -4.76 -7.18 7.77
C SER A 63 -4.07 -8.53 7.75
N ALA A 64 -3.70 -9.10 8.90
CA ALA A 64 -3.14 -10.45 8.96
C ALA A 64 -4.08 -11.52 8.36
N TYR A 65 -5.39 -11.24 8.36
CA TYR A 65 -6.42 -12.09 7.78
C TYR A 65 -7.02 -11.53 6.47
N GLY A 66 -6.41 -10.54 5.83
CA GLY A 66 -6.90 -9.95 4.57
C GLY A 66 -8.21 -9.15 4.65
N CYS A 67 -8.94 -9.20 5.77
CA CYS A 67 -10.21 -8.52 5.98
C CYS A 67 -10.12 -7.01 5.77
N THR A 68 -9.06 -6.38 6.31
CA THR A 68 -8.81 -4.94 6.18
C THR A 68 -8.65 -4.53 4.71
N ALA A 69 -7.87 -5.31 3.95
CA ALA A 69 -7.64 -5.05 2.54
C ALA A 69 -8.95 -5.14 1.73
N CYS A 70 -9.71 -6.22 1.91
CA CYS A 70 -11.01 -6.41 1.26
C CYS A 70 -11.98 -5.26 1.58
N TYR A 71 -12.06 -4.89 2.87
CA TYR A 71 -12.98 -3.87 3.34
C TYR A 71 -12.65 -2.49 2.77
N TRP A 72 -11.40 -2.04 2.90
CA TRP A 72 -11.01 -0.72 2.40
C TRP A 72 -11.07 -0.63 0.88
N ARG A 73 -10.67 -1.71 0.18
CA ARG A 73 -10.76 -1.78 -1.28
C ARG A 73 -12.19 -1.59 -1.75
N LYS A 74 -13.13 -2.33 -1.16
CA LYS A 74 -14.56 -2.20 -1.46
C LYS A 74 -15.07 -0.79 -1.15
N ARG A 75 -14.77 -0.25 0.03
CA ARG A 75 -15.23 1.09 0.45
C ARG A 75 -14.72 2.20 -0.45
N VAL A 76 -13.46 2.15 -0.86
CA VAL A 76 -12.86 3.14 -1.77
C VAL A 76 -13.48 3.07 -3.16
N LEU A 77 -13.80 1.87 -3.66
CA LEU A 77 -14.50 1.68 -4.94
C LEU A 77 -15.95 2.16 -4.89
N GLU A 78 -16.64 1.94 -3.78
CA GLU A 78 -18.00 2.45 -3.56
C GLU A 78 -18.03 3.98 -3.46
N GLN A 79 -16.99 4.58 -2.89
CA GLN A 79 -16.96 6.03 -2.66
C GLN A 79 -16.46 6.83 -3.87
N TYR A 80 -15.46 6.33 -4.59
CA TYR A 80 -14.83 7.06 -5.70
C TYR A 80 -15.10 6.43 -7.08
N GLY A 81 -15.78 5.29 -7.18
CA GLY A 81 -16.15 4.65 -8.44
C GLY A 81 -17.62 4.23 -8.47
N ASN A 82 -17.99 3.38 -9.43
CA ASN A 82 -19.31 2.77 -9.56
C ASN A 82 -19.45 1.49 -8.70
N GLY A 83 -18.75 1.43 -7.56
CA GLY A 83 -18.74 0.27 -6.68
C GLY A 83 -17.95 -0.91 -7.23
N ILE A 84 -18.37 -2.12 -6.89
CA ILE A 84 -17.66 -3.37 -7.21
C ILE A 84 -17.50 -3.57 -8.72
N GLN A 85 -18.37 -2.98 -9.55
CA GLN A 85 -18.32 -3.12 -11.02
C GLN A 85 -17.05 -2.52 -11.64
N ASP A 86 -16.48 -1.49 -11.02
CA ASP A 86 -15.23 -0.85 -11.46
C ASP A 86 -13.99 -1.57 -10.90
N PHE A 87 -14.19 -2.68 -10.17
CA PHE A 87 -13.07 -3.46 -9.66
C PHE A 87 -12.31 -4.10 -10.82
N VAL A 88 -11.01 -3.81 -10.86
CA VAL A 88 -10.01 -4.54 -11.62
C VAL A 88 -8.87 -4.86 -10.65
N CYS A 89 -8.26 -6.04 -10.78
CA CYS A 89 -7.14 -6.47 -9.95
C CYS A 89 -6.03 -5.40 -9.93
N PHE A 90 -5.68 -4.93 -8.73
CA PHE A 90 -4.74 -3.82 -8.48
C PHE A 90 -5.05 -2.54 -9.27
N GLN A 91 -6.29 -2.35 -9.73
CA GLN A 91 -6.76 -1.23 -10.57
C GLN A 91 -5.89 -0.96 -11.82
N GLY A 92 -5.12 -1.95 -12.29
CA GLY A 92 -4.18 -1.77 -13.40
C GLY A 92 -2.89 -1.00 -13.04
N TYR A 93 -2.67 -0.64 -11.77
CA TYR A 93 -1.42 -0.02 -11.30
C TYR A 93 -0.23 -1.00 -11.32
N MET A 94 -0.51 -2.29 -11.11
CA MET A 94 0.48 -3.35 -11.23
C MET A 94 0.06 -4.26 -12.37
N PRO A 95 0.71 -4.25 -13.54
CA PRO A 95 0.29 -5.02 -14.72
C PRO A 95 0.56 -6.52 -14.60
N LYS A 96 1.46 -6.93 -13.69
CA LYS A 96 1.80 -8.34 -13.46
C LYS A 96 2.07 -8.59 -11.97
N VAL A 97 1.57 -9.71 -11.46
CA VAL A 97 1.92 -10.26 -10.14
C VAL A 97 2.26 -11.74 -10.32
N CYS A 98 3.44 -12.16 -9.87
CA CYS A 98 3.90 -13.56 -9.98
C CYS A 98 3.69 -14.18 -11.37
N CYS A 99 4.14 -13.48 -12.42
CA CYS A 99 4.01 -13.87 -13.84
C CYS A 99 2.58 -13.90 -14.41
N VAL A 100 1.56 -13.62 -13.60
CA VAL A 100 0.16 -13.53 -14.05
C VAL A 100 -0.13 -12.09 -14.46
N PRO A 101 -0.63 -11.83 -15.68
CA PRO A 101 -1.13 -10.52 -16.06
C PRO A 101 -2.37 -10.20 -15.23
N THR A 102 -2.36 -9.05 -14.58
CA THR A 102 -3.48 -8.56 -13.77
C THR A 102 -4.52 -7.84 -14.62
N GLU A 103 -4.16 -7.49 -15.87
CA GLU A 103 -5.05 -6.87 -16.83
C GLU A 103 -6.23 -7.80 -17.13
N GLY A 104 -7.45 -7.36 -16.78
CA GLY A 104 -8.66 -8.15 -16.99
C GLY A 104 -8.86 -9.31 -16.00
N CYS A 105 -8.06 -9.41 -14.93
CA CYS A 105 -8.32 -10.37 -13.86
C CYS A 105 -9.58 -9.98 -13.07
N PHE A 106 -10.61 -10.83 -13.15
CA PHE A 106 -11.86 -10.78 -12.38
C PHE A 106 -12.55 -9.40 -12.37
N PRO A 107 -12.86 -8.80 -13.53
CA PRO A 107 -13.53 -7.49 -13.57
C PRO A 107 -14.89 -7.58 -12.90
N GLY A 108 -15.22 -6.58 -12.08
CA GLY A 108 -16.54 -6.49 -11.46
C GLY A 108 -16.85 -7.56 -10.41
N SER A 109 -15.86 -8.34 -9.96
CA SER A 109 -16.10 -9.51 -9.12
C SER A 109 -15.72 -9.28 -7.65
N PRO A 110 -16.62 -9.58 -6.69
CA PRO A 110 -16.29 -9.54 -5.26
C PRO A 110 -15.27 -10.62 -4.89
N ILE A 111 -15.20 -11.73 -5.63
CA ILE A 111 -14.20 -12.78 -5.44
C ILE A 111 -12.80 -12.24 -5.75
N GLY A 112 -12.69 -11.37 -6.77
CA GLY A 112 -11.43 -10.72 -7.12
C GLY A 112 -10.90 -9.83 -5.99
N ILE A 113 -11.79 -9.08 -5.33
CA ILE A 113 -11.44 -8.28 -4.14
C ILE A 113 -10.94 -9.18 -3.01
N CYS A 114 -11.63 -10.29 -2.74
CA CYS A 114 -11.20 -11.24 -1.73
C CYS A 114 -9.83 -11.84 -2.07
N LEU A 115 -9.63 -12.33 -3.30
CA LEU A 115 -8.35 -12.90 -3.70
C LEU A 115 -7.20 -11.88 -3.59
N GLU A 116 -7.42 -10.64 -4.02
CA GLU A 116 -6.44 -9.56 -3.88
C GLU A 116 -6.14 -9.28 -2.39
N GLY A 117 -7.18 -9.19 -1.57
CA GLY A 117 -7.06 -8.87 -0.15
C GLY A 117 -6.46 -9.99 0.70
N PHE A 118 -6.75 -11.26 0.42
CA PHE A 118 -6.20 -12.40 1.16
C PHE A 118 -4.81 -12.81 0.66
N CYS A 119 -4.59 -12.89 -0.65
CA CYS A 119 -3.32 -13.36 -1.19
C CYS A 119 -2.26 -12.26 -1.27
N CYS A 120 -2.66 -10.99 -1.32
CA CYS A 120 -1.78 -9.85 -1.55
C CYS A 120 -2.15 -8.66 -0.66
N THR A 121 -2.48 -8.91 0.61
CA THR A 121 -2.99 -7.90 1.58
C THR A 121 -2.27 -6.56 1.50
N VAL A 122 -0.93 -6.55 1.67
CA VAL A 122 -0.17 -5.29 1.76
C VAL A 122 -0.15 -4.56 0.43
N PHE A 123 -0.08 -5.29 -0.69
CA PHE A 123 -0.18 -4.70 -2.02
C PHE A 123 -1.58 -4.14 -2.27
N SER A 124 -2.63 -4.86 -1.89
CA SER A 124 -4.01 -4.41 -2.02
C SER A 124 -4.26 -3.12 -1.25
N LEU A 125 -3.78 -3.02 0.00
CA LEU A 125 -3.86 -1.79 0.79
C LEU A 125 -3.02 -0.65 0.22
N SER A 126 -1.82 -0.95 -0.26
CA SER A 126 -0.95 0.03 -0.92
C SER A 126 -1.60 0.61 -2.18
N ILE A 127 -2.22 -0.25 -3.00
CA ILE A 127 -2.96 0.19 -4.19
C ILE A 127 -4.22 0.96 -3.82
N THR A 128 -4.95 0.52 -2.81
CA THR A 128 -6.12 1.25 -2.30
C THR A 128 -5.73 2.66 -1.86
N ARG A 129 -4.60 2.79 -1.15
CA ARG A 129 -4.01 4.07 -0.76
C ARG A 129 -3.62 4.91 -1.99
N ILE A 130 -2.93 4.33 -2.98
CA ILE A 130 -2.54 5.02 -4.21
C ILE A 130 -3.77 5.52 -4.99
N MET A 131 -4.85 4.73 -5.04
CA MET A 131 -6.10 5.13 -5.64
C MET A 131 -6.69 6.36 -4.95
N VAL A 132 -6.71 6.40 -3.61
CA VAL A 132 -7.12 7.61 -2.86
C VAL A 132 -6.21 8.79 -3.19
N MET A 133 -4.90 8.57 -3.32
CA MET A 133 -3.95 9.62 -3.68
C MET A 133 -4.24 10.22 -5.06
N ASP A 134 -4.60 9.39 -6.04
CA ASP A 134 -4.97 9.87 -7.37
C ASP A 134 -6.25 10.68 -7.34
N ARG A 135 -7.29 10.16 -6.68
CA ARG A 135 -8.60 10.81 -6.64
C ARG A 135 -8.57 12.15 -5.93
N LYS A 136 -7.71 12.30 -4.92
CA LYS A 136 -7.59 13.53 -4.13
C LYS A 136 -6.39 14.39 -4.52
N ASN A 137 -5.63 14.01 -5.55
CA ASN A 137 -4.37 14.66 -5.94
C ASN A 137 -3.46 14.88 -4.72
N ILE A 138 -3.22 13.80 -3.96
CA ILE A 138 -2.37 13.81 -2.75
C ILE A 138 -0.94 13.39 -3.13
N LYS A 139 0.05 14.12 -2.63
CA LYS A 139 1.46 13.75 -2.74
C LYS A 139 1.90 12.81 -1.61
N PRO A 140 2.85 11.91 -1.87
CA PRO A 140 3.52 11.15 -0.81
C PRO A 140 4.32 12.07 0.11
N ASN A 141 4.41 11.72 1.38
CA ASN A 141 5.21 12.46 2.36
C ASN A 141 6.64 11.89 2.46
N GLY A 142 7.60 12.69 2.95
CA GLY A 142 8.99 12.27 3.15
C GLY A 142 9.14 10.95 3.92
N THR A 143 8.35 10.81 4.99
CA THR A 143 8.32 9.60 5.82
C THR A 143 7.82 8.35 5.06
N ASP A 144 6.97 8.50 4.06
CA ASP A 144 6.49 7.37 3.26
C ASP A 144 7.64 6.73 2.48
N TYR A 145 8.55 7.56 1.94
CA TYR A 145 9.76 7.08 1.26
C TYR A 145 10.68 6.32 2.20
N GLN A 146 10.89 6.85 3.41
CA GLN A 146 11.72 6.18 4.41
C GLN A 146 11.16 4.82 4.82
N ILE A 147 9.85 4.73 4.99
CA ILE A 147 9.16 3.47 5.35
C ILE A 147 9.28 2.45 4.21
N ILE A 148 9.11 2.88 2.95
CA ILE A 148 9.28 2.00 1.79
C ILE A 148 10.72 1.50 1.68
N HIS A 149 11.71 2.37 1.81
CA HIS A 149 13.12 1.98 1.77
C HIS A 149 13.49 1.05 2.92
N PHE A 150 12.99 1.32 4.12
CA PHE A 150 13.18 0.44 5.27
C PHE A 150 12.57 -0.94 5.05
N ALA A 151 11.32 -1.01 4.56
CA ALA A 151 10.66 -2.28 4.26
C ALA A 151 11.42 -3.09 3.21
N ASN A 152 11.89 -2.44 2.14
CA ASN A 152 12.70 -3.10 1.11
C ASN A 152 14.05 -3.59 1.66
N CYS A 153 14.72 -2.78 2.48
CA CYS A 153 15.97 -3.18 3.12
C CYS A 153 15.79 -4.41 4.02
N LEU A 154 14.73 -4.42 4.84
CA LEU A 154 14.42 -5.52 5.73
C LEU A 154 14.00 -6.78 4.97
N GLY A 155 13.25 -6.64 3.87
CA GLY A 155 12.88 -7.76 2.98
C GLY A 155 14.10 -8.35 2.27
N CYS A 156 15.04 -7.51 1.80
CA CYS A 156 16.31 -7.98 1.25
C CYS A 156 17.14 -8.72 2.31
N LEU A 157 17.20 -8.20 3.54
CA LEU A 157 17.90 -8.85 4.64
C LEU A 157 17.29 -10.22 4.97
N ALA A 158 15.96 -10.31 5.07
CA ALA A 158 15.24 -11.58 5.29
C ALA A 158 15.58 -12.60 4.19
N CYS A 159 15.55 -12.17 2.93
CA CYS A 159 15.91 -13.02 1.79
C CYS A 159 17.35 -13.54 1.87
N VAL A 160 18.32 -12.66 2.14
CA VAL A 160 19.73 -13.06 2.29
C VAL A 160 19.92 -14.02 3.46
N CYS A 161 19.28 -13.76 4.61
CA CYS A 161 19.34 -14.64 5.77
C CYS A 161 18.74 -16.02 5.49
N MET A 162 17.60 -16.09 4.79
CA MET A 162 17.01 -17.37 4.35
C MET A 162 17.90 -18.13 3.37
N LEU A 163 18.58 -17.44 2.45
CA LEU A 163 19.55 -18.10 1.56
C LEU A 163 20.78 -18.58 2.33
N ALA A 164 21.24 -17.80 3.32
CA ALA A 164 22.35 -18.18 4.17
C ALA A 164 22.03 -19.39 5.05
N SER A 165 20.79 -19.53 5.54
CA SER A 165 20.37 -20.70 6.34
C SER A 165 20.34 -22.01 5.55
N ILE A 166 20.15 -21.95 4.22
CA ILE A 166 20.28 -23.12 3.35
C ILE A 166 21.72 -23.65 3.33
N VAL A 167 22.72 -22.76 3.42
CA VAL A 167 24.14 -23.11 3.41
C VAL A 167 24.65 -23.46 4.80
N ASN A 168 24.17 -22.75 5.83
CA ASN A 168 24.52 -22.98 7.23
C ASN A 168 23.25 -23.10 8.10
N PRO A 169 22.89 -24.31 8.56
CA PRO A 169 21.68 -24.53 9.36
C PRO A 169 21.70 -23.78 10.70
N ASP A 170 22.88 -23.43 11.24
CA ASP A 170 22.98 -22.66 12.49
C ASP A 170 22.39 -21.24 12.38
N LEU A 171 22.17 -20.75 11.15
CA LEU A 171 21.58 -19.44 10.88
C LEU A 171 20.06 -19.47 10.71
N GLU A 172 19.43 -20.64 10.82
CA GLU A 172 17.98 -20.79 10.63
C GLU A 172 17.16 -19.95 11.62
N GLU A 173 17.54 -19.95 12.90
CA GLU A 173 16.84 -19.15 13.92
C GLU A 173 16.92 -17.65 13.62
N VAL A 174 18.08 -17.18 13.14
CA VAL A 174 18.28 -15.79 12.74
C VAL A 174 17.43 -15.46 11.52
N ALA A 175 17.40 -16.34 10.51
CA ALA A 175 16.58 -16.15 9.33
C ALA A 175 15.09 -16.04 9.67
N GLN A 176 14.57 -16.94 10.52
CA GLN A 176 13.19 -16.90 10.99
C GLN A 176 12.89 -15.64 11.82
N CYS A 177 13.82 -15.22 12.67
CA CYS A 177 13.67 -13.99 13.46
C CYS A 177 13.54 -12.75 12.57
N ILE A 178 14.39 -12.62 11.56
CA ILE A 178 14.35 -11.50 10.61
C ILE A 178 13.10 -11.55 9.73
N ASP A 179 12.67 -12.73 9.28
CA ASP A 179 11.43 -12.88 8.49
C ASP A 179 10.17 -12.50 9.30
N ASN A 180 10.11 -12.93 10.56
CA ASN A 180 9.05 -12.52 11.48
C ASN A 180 9.06 -11.01 11.73
N LEU A 181 10.25 -10.41 11.89
CA LEU A 181 10.40 -8.97 12.05
C LEU A 181 9.91 -8.23 10.79
N PHE A 182 10.27 -8.70 9.60
CA PHE A 182 9.78 -8.17 8.34
C PHE A 182 8.24 -8.21 8.27
N THR A 183 7.65 -9.35 8.59
CA THR A 183 6.19 -9.54 8.60
C THR A 183 5.51 -8.58 9.58
N LEU A 184 6.04 -8.43 10.80
CA LEU A 184 5.50 -7.50 11.80
C LEU A 184 5.56 -6.04 11.33
N VAL A 185 6.68 -5.63 10.71
CA VAL A 185 6.83 -4.29 10.14
C VAL A 185 5.80 -4.07 9.03
N MET A 186 5.65 -5.02 8.11
CA MET A 186 4.70 -4.91 6.99
C MET A 186 3.25 -4.85 7.47
N LEU A 187 2.87 -5.63 8.49
CA LEU A 187 1.54 -5.57 9.09
C LEU A 187 1.28 -4.25 9.83
N SER A 188 2.29 -3.73 10.53
CA SER A 188 2.20 -2.41 11.18
C SER A 188 1.99 -1.30 10.16
N VAL A 189 2.75 -1.32 9.05
CA VAL A 189 2.58 -0.37 7.95
C VAL A 189 1.20 -0.50 7.31
N ALA A 190 0.71 -1.72 7.08
CA ALA A 190 -0.64 -1.96 6.56
C ALA A 190 -1.73 -1.39 7.50
N GLY A 191 -1.55 -1.55 8.82
CA GLY A 191 -2.42 -0.93 9.83
C GLY A 191 -2.46 0.59 9.72
N CYS A 192 -1.30 1.22 9.59
CA CYS A 192 -1.19 2.68 9.43
C CYS A 192 -1.83 3.16 8.12
N MET A 193 -1.62 2.44 7.01
CA MET A 193 -2.27 2.75 5.72
C MET A 193 -3.81 2.69 5.84
N GLY A 194 -4.35 1.70 6.57
CA GLY A 194 -5.77 1.58 6.83
C GLY A 194 -6.35 2.79 7.59
N VAL A 195 -5.60 3.35 8.56
CA VAL A 195 -6.00 4.57 9.29
C VAL A 195 -5.98 5.80 8.39
N GLN A 196 -4.96 5.94 7.53
CA GLN A 196 -4.93 7.03 6.55
C GLN A 196 -6.15 7.00 5.65
N ILE A 197 -6.44 5.83 5.06
CA ILE A 197 -7.61 5.61 4.21
C ILE A 197 -8.89 5.96 4.99
N TYR A 198 -9.05 5.42 6.21
CA TYR A 198 -10.21 5.70 7.06
C TYR A 198 -10.47 7.19 7.26
N HIS A 199 -9.44 7.96 7.64
CA HIS A 199 -9.58 9.39 7.90
C HIS A 199 -9.93 10.16 6.63
N GLU A 200 -9.36 9.80 5.47
CA GLU A 200 -9.70 10.43 4.20
C GLU A 200 -11.16 10.16 3.80
N LEU A 201 -11.64 8.91 3.90
CA LEU A 201 -13.04 8.59 3.60
C LEU A 201 -13.99 9.30 4.57
N LYS A 202 -13.65 9.35 5.86
CA LYS A 202 -14.48 9.96 6.90
C LYS A 202 -14.61 11.48 6.73
N LEU A 203 -13.56 12.15 6.26
CA LEU A 203 -13.61 13.58 5.98
C LEU A 203 -14.57 13.86 4.82
N ASP A 204 -14.46 13.09 3.74
CA ASP A 204 -15.34 13.25 2.59
C ASP A 204 -16.82 12.94 2.95
N ALA A 205 -17.06 11.96 3.83
CA ALA A 205 -18.39 11.67 4.36
C ALA A 205 -18.98 12.81 5.22
N LYS A 206 -18.12 13.62 5.88
CA LYS A 206 -18.55 14.79 6.65
C LYS A 206 -18.77 16.04 5.79
N VAL A 207 -18.14 16.12 4.62
CA VAL A 207 -18.29 17.24 3.68
C VAL A 207 -19.56 17.11 2.83
N ALA A 208 -20.22 15.94 2.80
CA ALA A 208 -21.50 15.76 2.13
C ALA A 208 -22.68 16.25 3.00
N PRO A 209 -23.34 17.36 2.59
CA PRO A 209 -24.67 17.23 2.02
C PRO A 209 -24.77 17.92 0.65
N THR A 210 -25.49 17.27 -0.27
CA THR A 210 -25.88 17.73 -1.62
C THR A 210 -24.77 17.98 -2.66
N GLY A 211 -24.72 17.10 -3.67
CA GLY A 211 -24.40 17.50 -5.05
C GLY A 211 -23.05 17.03 -5.62
N ALA A 212 -23.15 16.19 -6.65
CA ALA A 212 -22.17 15.96 -7.73
C ALA A 212 -20.74 15.53 -7.34
N ALA A 213 -20.48 14.22 -7.48
CA ALA A 213 -19.12 13.70 -7.61
C ALA A 213 -18.45 14.31 -8.86
N PRO A 214 -17.21 14.82 -8.77
CA PRO A 214 -16.44 15.23 -9.94
C PRO A 214 -16.11 14.01 -10.80
N HIS A 215 -16.34 14.15 -12.10
CA HIS A 215 -16.02 13.16 -13.12
C HIS A 215 -14.62 12.57 -12.92
N ALA A 216 -14.53 11.24 -12.83
CA ALA A 216 -13.29 10.51 -12.94
C ALA A 216 -12.66 10.85 -14.30
N GLN A 217 -11.51 11.54 -14.30
CA GLN A 217 -10.60 11.48 -15.43
C GLN A 217 -10.12 10.03 -15.52
N GLN A 218 -10.76 9.27 -16.42
CA GLN A 218 -10.15 8.09 -17.00
C GLN A 218 -8.80 8.53 -17.55
N MET A 219 -7.71 7.99 -17.02
CA MET A 219 -6.42 8.06 -17.72
C MET A 219 -6.65 7.36 -19.06
N GLU A 220 -6.79 8.16 -20.12
CA GLU A 220 -6.75 7.70 -21.49
C GLU A 220 -5.45 6.91 -21.66
N ARG A 221 -5.59 5.62 -21.97
CA ARG A 221 -4.55 4.77 -22.53
C ARG A 221 -4.49 5.02 -24.03
#